data_AF-A0AAX2BKD9-F1
#
_entry.id   AF-A0AAX2BKD9-F1
#
_cell.length_a   1.000
_cell.length_b   1.000
_cell.length_c   1.000
_cell.angle_alpha   90.00
_cell.angle_beta   90.00
_cell.angle_gamma   90.00
#
_symmetry.space_group_name_H-M   'P 1'
#
loop_
_entity.id
_entity.type
_entity.pdbx_description
1 polymer ?
#
loop_
_entity_poly.entity_id
_entity_poly.type
_entity_poly.pdbx_seq_one_letter_code
_entity_poly.pdbx_strand_id
1 'polypeptide(L)'
;MGKVTFVVDFKDGDKPTVSAATEILGGRLSAVLWGDYRDDFFTEDQVDMVRSAFDDAALTTSEVEEESQAEIIKKMELMTL
;
A
#
# COMPACT_ATOMS: atom_id res chain seq x y z
N MET A 1 18.86 -7.81 -10.75
CA MET A 1 17.73 -7.93 -11.70
C MET A 1 16.57 -7.15 -11.12
N GLY A 2 16.05 -6.14 -11.83
CA GLY A 2 14.96 -5.30 -11.34
C GLY A 2 13.62 -6.04 -11.34
N LYS A 3 12.72 -5.68 -10.41
CA LYS A 3 11.33 -6.15 -10.37
C LYS A 3 10.42 -4.93 -10.54
N VAL A 4 9.27 -5.11 -11.17
CA VAL A 4 8.24 -4.07 -11.36
C VAL A 4 6.88 -4.63 -10.96
N THR A 5 6.01 -3.78 -10.42
CA THR A 5 4.63 -4.13 -10.04
C THR A 5 3.66 -3.55 -11.06
N PHE A 6 2.67 -4.33 -11.45
CA PHE A 6 1.55 -3.88 -12.29
C PHE A 6 0.30 -3.76 -11.43
N VAL A 7 -0.42 -2.65 -11.57
CA VAL A 7 -1.78 -2.49 -11.05
C VAL A 7 -2.74 -2.64 -12.24
N VAL A 8 -3.75 -3.49 -12.10
CA VAL A 8 -4.66 -3.86 -13.18
C VAL A 8 -6.09 -3.85 -12.65
N ASP A 9 -6.96 -3.08 -13.29
CA ASP A 9 -8.39 -3.05 -12.94
C ASP A 9 -9.13 -4.24 -13.54
N PHE A 10 -9.92 -4.91 -12.71
CA PHE A 10 -10.89 -5.91 -13.13
C PHE A 10 -12.30 -5.35 -12.95
N LYS A 11 -13.26 -5.90 -13.70
CA LYS A 11 -14.66 -5.55 -13.47
C LYS A 11 -15.10 -6.05 -12.08
N ASP A 12 -16.04 -5.35 -11.46
CA ASP A 12 -16.57 -5.76 -10.15
C ASP A 12 -17.03 -7.22 -10.15
N GLY A 13 -16.48 -7.98 -9.20
CA GLY A 13 -16.76 -9.41 -9.04
C GLY A 13 -15.83 -10.36 -9.83
N ASP A 14 -15.03 -9.85 -10.77
CA ASP A 14 -14.04 -10.65 -11.50
C ASP A 14 -12.74 -10.77 -10.69
N LYS A 15 -12.29 -12.01 -10.49
CA LYS A 15 -10.99 -12.29 -9.85
C LYS A 15 -9.92 -12.53 -10.93
N PRO A 16 -8.71 -11.97 -10.79
CA PRO A 16 -7.61 -12.29 -11.69
C PRO A 16 -7.33 -13.81 -11.67
N THR A 17 -7.38 -14.44 -12.83
CA THR A 17 -6.94 -15.83 -12.97
C THR A 17 -5.43 -15.84 -13.21
N VAL A 18 -4.65 -16.00 -12.15
CA VAL A 18 -3.19 -16.15 -12.23
C VAL A 18 -2.76 -17.55 -11.79
N SER A 19 -1.74 -18.09 -12.46
CA SER A 19 -1.18 -19.41 -12.17
C SER A 19 0.34 -19.39 -12.35
N ALA A 20 1.03 -20.45 -11.91
CA ALA A 20 2.47 -20.58 -12.16
C ALA A 20 2.85 -20.62 -13.65
N ALA A 21 1.89 -20.88 -14.54
CA ALA A 21 2.06 -20.86 -15.99
C ALA A 21 1.76 -19.50 -16.63
N THR A 22 1.34 -18.49 -15.84
CA THR A 22 1.08 -17.15 -16.35
C THR A 22 2.39 -16.49 -16.77
N GLU A 23 2.48 -16.11 -18.05
CA GLU A 23 3.56 -15.30 -18.59
C GLU A 23 3.15 -13.83 -18.67
N ILE A 24 4.06 -12.93 -18.30
CA ILE A 24 3.86 -11.48 -18.38
C ILE A 24 4.98 -10.92 -19.24
N LEU A 25 4.65 -10.43 -20.44
CA LEU A 25 5.60 -9.81 -21.38
C LEU A 25 6.85 -10.67 -21.66
N GLY A 26 6.68 -12.00 -21.78
CA GLY A 26 7.78 -12.95 -22.00
C GLY A 26 8.60 -13.29 -20.75
N GLY A 27 8.24 -12.74 -19.58
CA GLY A 27 8.74 -13.15 -18.27
C GLY A 27 7.84 -14.18 -17.60
N ARG A 28 8.41 -14.97 -16.69
CA ARG A 28 7.67 -15.92 -15.85
C ARG A 28 7.14 -15.22 -14.59
N LEU A 29 5.87 -15.41 -14.27
CA LEU A 29 5.31 -14.99 -12.99
C LEU A 29 6.06 -15.69 -11.84
N SER A 30 6.81 -14.90 -11.06
CA SER A 30 7.69 -15.42 -10.00
C SER A 30 7.08 -15.34 -8.60
N ALA A 31 6.17 -14.40 -8.39
CA ALA A 31 5.39 -14.25 -7.16
C ALA A 31 4.07 -13.53 -7.49
N VAL A 32 3.01 -13.87 -6.75
CA VAL A 32 1.74 -13.13 -6.71
C VAL A 32 1.52 -12.72 -5.28
N LEU A 33 1.37 -11.42 -5.03
CA LEU A 33 1.01 -10.91 -3.72
C LEU A 33 -0.48 -10.60 -3.70
N TRP A 34 -1.31 -11.59 -3.36
CA TRP A 34 -2.76 -11.42 -3.24
C TRP A 34 -3.15 -10.40 -2.16
N GLY A 35 -2.24 -10.13 -1.21
CA GLY A 35 -2.43 -9.13 -0.17
C GLY A 35 -2.36 -7.68 -0.64
N ASP A 36 -2.15 -7.37 -1.94
CA ASP A 36 -2.42 -6.02 -2.47
C ASP A 36 -3.89 -5.83 -2.90
N TYR A 37 -4.67 -6.93 -2.97
CA TYR A 37 -6.13 -6.86 -2.98
C TYR A 37 -6.57 -6.67 -1.52
N ARG A 38 -6.47 -5.43 -1.03
CA ARG A 38 -6.87 -5.03 0.32
C ARG A 38 -8.23 -4.38 0.24
N ASP A 39 -9.26 -5.09 0.67
CA ASP A 39 -10.61 -4.55 0.78
C ASP A 39 -10.74 -3.68 2.07
N ASP A 40 -9.66 -3.59 2.84
CA ASP A 40 -9.54 -2.95 4.15
C ASP A 40 -8.54 -1.78 4.14
N PHE A 41 -8.45 -1.04 3.03
CA PHE A 41 -7.69 0.21 2.99
C PHE A 41 -8.16 1.19 4.07
N PHE A 42 -7.26 2.10 4.46
CA PHE A 42 -7.64 3.22 5.31
C PHE A 42 -8.71 4.04 4.59
N THR A 43 -9.72 4.49 5.35
CA THR A 43 -10.57 5.60 4.91
C THR A 43 -9.83 6.92 5.11
N GLU A 44 -10.12 7.96 4.33
CA GLU A 44 -9.56 9.31 4.53
C GLU A 44 -9.65 9.77 6.01
N ASP A 45 -10.80 9.57 6.65
CA ASP A 45 -11.03 9.90 8.07
C ASP A 45 -10.04 9.22 9.03
N GLN A 46 -9.64 7.99 8.73
CA GLN A 46 -8.68 7.25 9.56
C GLN A 46 -7.26 7.76 9.35
N VAL A 47 -6.90 8.16 8.14
CA VAL A 47 -5.61 8.80 7.86
C VAL A 47 -5.52 10.13 8.58
N ASP A 48 -6.57 10.94 8.50
CA ASP A 48 -6.62 12.23 9.16
C ASP A 48 -6.60 12.12 10.69
N MET A 49 -7.21 11.07 11.25
CA MET A 49 -7.09 10.76 12.68
C MET A 49 -5.63 10.51 13.09
N VAL A 50 -4.86 9.77 12.30
CA VAL A 50 -3.44 9.51 12.59
C VAL A 50 -2.60 10.77 12.40
N ARG A 51 -2.85 11.56 11.34
CA ARG A 51 -2.18 12.86 11.15
C ARG A 51 -2.38 13.78 12.34
N SER A 52 -3.63 13.94 12.79
CA SER A 52 -3.96 14.76 13.96
C SER A 52 -3.24 14.27 15.22
N ALA A 53 -3.14 12.96 15.43
CA ALA A 53 -2.44 12.41 16.58
C ALA A 53 -0.93 12.70 16.55
N PHE A 54 -0.31 12.73 15.37
CA PHE A 54 1.09 13.13 15.21
C PHE A 54 1.29 14.63 15.39
N ASP A 55 0.39 15.46 14.86
CA ASP A 55 0.41 16.91 15.05
C ASP A 55 0.33 17.28 16.55
N ASP A 56 -0.54 16.59 17.31
CA ASP A 56 -0.64 16.77 18.76
C ASP A 56 0.65 16.37 19.51
N ALA A 57 1.36 15.36 19.00
CA ALA A 57 2.59 14.86 19.60
C ALA A 57 3.85 15.65 19.19
N ALA A 58 3.77 16.52 18.19
CA ALA A 58 4.91 17.18 17.55
C ALA A 58 5.84 17.91 18.55
N LEU A 59 5.30 18.52 19.61
CA LEU A 59 6.10 19.24 20.61
C LEU A 59 6.98 18.35 21.50
N THR A 60 6.71 17.04 21.51
CA THR A 60 7.38 16.06 22.39
C THR A 60 8.10 14.95 21.62
N THR A 61 7.98 14.97 20.30
CA THR A 61 8.52 13.96 19.40
C THR A 61 10.00 14.24 19.14
N SER A 62 10.83 13.20 19.14
CA SER A 62 12.25 13.30 18.77
C SER A 62 12.45 13.28 17.25
N GLU A 63 13.58 13.79 16.75
CA GLU A 63 13.90 13.79 15.30
C GLU A 63 13.75 12.40 14.64
N VAL A 64 14.12 11.33 15.35
CA VAL A 64 14.01 9.95 14.86
C VAL A 64 12.55 9.50 14.77
N GLU A 65 11.71 9.96 15.69
CA GLU A 65 10.27 9.67 15.68
C GLU A 65 9.56 10.50 14.60
N GLU A 66 9.97 11.75 14.34
CA GLU A 66 9.46 12.56 13.24
C GLU A 66 9.70 11.90 11.87
N GLU A 67 10.92 11.39 11.63
CA GLU A 67 11.24 10.62 10.41
C GLU A 67 10.35 9.37 10.28
N SER A 68 10.11 8.68 11.40
CA SER A 68 9.25 7.49 11.45
C SER A 68 7.79 7.85 11.18
N GLN A 69 7.28 8.95 11.76
CA GLN A 69 5.93 9.46 11.53
C GLN A 69 5.73 9.82 10.05
N ALA A 70 6.69 10.50 9.43
CA ALA A 70 6.65 10.84 8.01
C ALA A 70 6.60 9.58 7.11
N GLU A 71 7.37 8.54 7.46
CA GLU A 71 7.34 7.27 6.74
C GLU A 71 6.00 6.54 6.92
N ILE A 72 5.40 6.59 8.12
CA ILE A 72 4.08 6.03 8.42
C ILE A 72 3.01 6.73 7.58
N ILE A 73 2.97 8.07 7.56
CA ILE A 73 2.00 8.83 6.75
C ILE A 73 2.12 8.46 5.27
N LYS A 74 3.33 8.43 4.73
CA LYS A 74 3.56 8.04 3.33
C LYS A 74 3.05 6.63 3.02
N LYS A 75 3.23 5.68 3.93
CA LYS A 75 2.73 4.31 3.77
C LYS A 75 1.20 4.25 3.83
N MET A 76 0.58 5.03 4.72
CA MET A 76 -0.87 5.11 4.84
C MET A 76 -1.51 5.71 3.59
N GLU A 77 -0.95 6.79 3.03
CA GLU A 77 -1.43 7.41 1.79
C GLU A 77 -1.41 6.44 0.60
N LEU A 78 -0.41 5.55 0.52
CA LEU A 78 -0.36 4.48 -0.48
C LEU A 78 -1.39 3.37 -0.24
N MET A 79 -2.02 3.36 0.94
CA MET A 79 -3.00 2.38 1.40
C MET A 79 -4.35 3.03 1.74
N THR A 80 -4.70 4.13 1.07
CA THR A 80 -5.98 4.83 1.23
C THR A 80 -6.69 4.85 -0.11
N LEU A 81 -8.01 4.61 -0.11
CA LEU A 81 -8.87 4.64 -1.31
C LEU A 81 -9.32 6.06 -1.66
#